data_AF-A0A813XIL5-F1
#
_entry.id   AF-A0A813XIL5-F1
#
_cell.length_a   1.000
_cell.length_b   1.000
_cell.length_c   1.000
_cell.angle_alpha   90.00
_cell.angle_beta   90.00
_cell.angle_gamma   90.00
#
_symmetry.space_group_name_H-M   'P 1'
#
loop_
_entity.id
_entity.type
_entity.pdbx_description
1 polymer ?
#
loop_
_entity_poly.entity_id
_entity_poly.type
_entity_poly.pdbx_seq_one_letter_code
_entity_poly.pdbx_strand_id
1 'polypeptide(L)'
;MSVTQSKPAGIAAGGVATGSDAIKTAAQREKYQQSVGKNNAGFAGAALDPCYHQPCDTIKNIHLFGYENLVQAAAYGLEFLGQHENLLSWLYPNGRL
;
A
#
# COMPACT_ATOMS: atom_id res chain seq x y z
N MET A 1 -1.84 9.55 10.49
CA MET A 1 -2.54 9.16 9.25
C MET A 1 -3.50 10.29 8.91
N SER A 2 -3.20 11.11 7.91
CA SER A 2 -4.15 12.11 7.41
C SER A 2 -4.51 11.68 6.00
N VAL A 3 -5.76 11.23 5.81
CA VAL A 3 -6.32 10.90 4.51
C VAL A 3 -7.10 12.11 4.06
N THR A 4 -6.49 12.95 3.23
CA THR A 4 -7.21 13.94 2.42
C THR A 4 -7.10 13.55 0.97
N GLN A 5 -7.99 12.64 0.55
CA GLN A 5 -8.38 12.44 -0.83
C GLN A 5 -9.87 12.09 -0.82
N SER A 6 -10.68 12.95 -1.44
CA SER A 6 -12.15 12.99 -1.52
C SER A 6 -12.90 11.99 -0.63
N LYS A 7 -13.49 12.50 0.46
CA LYS A 7 -14.38 11.79 1.38
C LYS A 7 -15.44 11.00 0.57
N PRO A 8 -15.40 9.66 0.53
CA PRO A 8 -16.59 8.91 0.15
C PRO A 8 -17.70 9.35 1.09
N ALA A 9 -18.96 9.43 0.64
CA ALA A 9 -20.12 9.86 1.44
C ALA A 9 -20.33 9.02 2.73
N GLY A 10 -19.47 9.22 3.74
CA GLY A 10 -19.35 8.39 4.94
C GLY A 10 -18.93 6.93 4.69
N ILE A 11 -18.30 6.58 3.55
CA ILE A 11 -17.84 5.19 3.31
C ILE A 11 -16.38 5.06 3.76
N ALA A 12 -16.12 4.12 4.68
CA ALA A 12 -14.77 3.72 5.05
C ALA A 12 -14.02 3.19 3.82
N ALA A 13 -12.82 3.73 3.59
CA ALA A 13 -11.97 3.35 2.47
C ALA A 13 -10.52 3.19 2.95
N GLY A 14 -9.79 2.30 2.28
CA GLY A 14 -8.38 2.02 2.54
C GLY A 14 -7.76 1.30 1.34
N GLY A 15 -6.45 1.07 1.40
CA GLY A 15 -5.72 0.40 0.33
C GLY A 15 -4.24 0.22 0.66
N VAL A 16 -3.53 -0.41 -0.26
CA VAL A 16 -2.09 -0.67 -0.20
C VAL A 16 -1.40 -0.02 -1.40
N ALA A 17 -0.18 0.47 -1.23
CA ALA A 17 0.60 1.10 -2.28
C ALA A 17 2.11 0.96 -2.00
N THR A 18 2.92 0.92 -3.07
CA THR A 18 4.40 0.87 -3.00
C THR A 18 5.05 2.23 -3.25
N GLY A 19 4.28 3.24 -3.68
CA GLY A 19 4.76 4.56 -4.08
C GLY A 19 4.96 4.71 -5.59
N SER A 20 5.36 5.91 -6.00
CA SER A 20 5.46 6.37 -7.40
C SER A 20 6.79 7.11 -7.63
N ASP A 21 6.73 8.35 -8.13
CA ASP A 21 7.81 9.29 -8.40
C ASP A 21 8.56 9.82 -7.16
N ALA A 22 8.04 9.63 -5.95
CA ALA A 22 8.71 10.08 -4.73
C ALA A 22 10.10 9.44 -4.54
N ILE A 23 11.06 10.19 -4.01
CA ILE A 23 12.42 9.71 -3.74
C ILE A 23 12.47 8.96 -2.40
N LYS A 24 13.01 7.73 -2.42
CA LYS A 24 13.21 6.91 -1.22
C LYS A 24 14.25 7.54 -0.30
N THR A 25 13.88 7.84 0.93
CA THR A 25 14.80 8.38 1.95
C THR A 25 15.70 7.28 2.53
N ALA A 26 16.82 7.68 3.14
CA ALA A 26 17.70 6.75 3.87
C ALA A 26 16.95 6.02 4.99
N ALA A 27 16.11 6.74 5.75
CA ALA A 27 15.29 6.16 6.80
C ALA A 27 14.27 5.15 6.26
N GLN A 28 13.62 5.42 5.12
CA GLN A 28 12.74 4.43 4.48
C GLN A 28 13.52 3.20 4.04
N ARG A 29 14.69 3.39 3.42
CA ARG A 29 15.54 2.28 2.98
C ARG A 29 16.02 1.42 4.16
N GLU A 30 16.35 2.04 5.29
CA GLU A 30 16.72 1.33 6.52
C GLU A 30 15.52 0.56 7.08
N LYS A 31 14.36 1.20 7.20
CA LYS A 31 13.12 0.55 7.65
C LYS A 31 12.79 -0.69 6.82
N TYR A 32 12.82 -0.57 5.49
CA TYR A 32 12.53 -1.71 4.62
C TYR A 32 13.61 -2.79 4.69
N GLN A 33 14.87 -2.44 4.95
CA GLN A 33 15.91 -3.45 5.20
C GLN A 33 15.57 -4.33 6.40
N GLN A 34 15.13 -3.69 7.48
CA GLN A 34 14.79 -4.35 8.73
C GLN A 34 13.50 -5.17 8.57
N SER A 35 12.52 -4.69 7.80
CA SER A 35 11.22 -5.35 7.70
C SER A 35 11.13 -6.45 6.64
N VAL A 36 11.77 -6.26 5.48
CA VAL A 36 11.63 -7.16 4.31
C VAL A 36 12.96 -7.68 3.77
N GLY A 37 14.05 -7.42 4.49
CA GLY A 37 15.39 -7.86 4.14
C GLY A 37 16.11 -6.93 3.15
N LYS A 38 17.45 -6.98 3.17
CA LYS A 38 18.33 -6.13 2.36
C LYS A 38 18.05 -6.18 0.87
N ASN A 39 17.68 -7.34 0.34
CA ASN A 39 17.49 -7.54 -1.10
C ASN A 39 16.18 -6.92 -1.63
N ASN A 40 15.19 -6.68 -0.76
CA ASN A 40 13.88 -6.13 -1.14
C ASN A 40 13.71 -4.66 -0.79
N ALA A 41 14.71 -4.04 -0.15
CA ALA A 41 14.58 -2.71 0.42
C ALA A 41 14.76 -1.57 -0.60
N GLY A 42 15.29 -1.87 -1.80
CA GLY A 42 15.57 -0.90 -2.87
C GLY A 42 16.81 -0.05 -2.59
N PHE A 43 16.84 1.20 -3.04
CA PHE A 43 17.96 2.12 -2.85
C PHE A 43 17.49 3.47 -2.32
N ALA A 44 18.22 4.05 -1.38
CA ALA A 44 18.00 5.43 -0.97
C ALA A 44 18.45 6.38 -2.10
N GLY A 45 17.73 7.49 -2.29
CA GLY A 45 17.99 8.45 -3.36
C GLY A 45 17.42 8.07 -4.73
N ALA A 46 16.90 6.86 -4.91
CA ALA A 46 16.15 6.47 -6.09
C ALA A 46 14.65 6.79 -5.93
N ALA A 47 13.95 7.03 -7.05
CA ALA A 47 12.48 7.05 -7.07
C ALA A 47 11.92 5.68 -6.64
N LEU A 48 10.74 5.67 -6.01
CA LEU A 48 10.07 4.42 -5.60
C LEU A 48 9.67 3.58 -6.82
N ASP A 49 9.28 4.25 -7.90
CA ASP A 49 9.15 3.71 -9.25
C ASP A 49 9.88 4.63 -10.25
N PRO A 50 11.08 4.24 -10.72
CA PRO A 50 11.84 5.01 -11.71
C PRO A 50 11.18 5.12 -13.08
N CYS A 51 10.16 4.29 -13.37
CA CYS A 51 9.43 4.28 -14.63
C CYS A 51 8.02 4.85 -14.49
N TYR A 52 7.66 5.48 -13.38
CA TYR A 52 6.33 6.06 -13.19
C TYR A 52 5.94 7.00 -14.36
N HIS A 53 4.86 6.66 -15.06
CA HIS A 53 4.38 7.34 -16.29
C HIS A 53 5.44 7.44 -17.42
N GLN A 54 6.38 6.50 -17.49
CA GLN A 54 7.40 6.41 -18.54
C GLN A 54 7.13 5.20 -19.45
N PRO A 55 7.66 5.18 -20.70
CA PRO A 55 7.54 4.02 -21.59
C PRO A 55 8.16 2.72 -21.05
N CYS A 56 9.04 2.81 -20.05
CA CYS A 56 9.63 1.64 -19.41
C CYS A 56 8.71 0.96 -18.36
N ASP A 57 7.55 1.56 -18.05
CA ASP A 57 6.52 0.96 -17.19
C ASP A 57 5.83 -0.20 -17.92
N THR A 58 6.49 -1.35 -17.84
CA THR A 58 6.10 -2.60 -18.50
C THR A 58 6.18 -3.73 -17.47
N ILE A 59 5.82 -4.95 -17.85
CA ILE A 59 5.97 -6.14 -16.98
C ILE A 59 7.42 -6.36 -16.49
N LYS A 60 8.42 -5.74 -17.13
CA LYS A 60 9.82 -5.80 -16.71
C LYS A 60 10.13 -4.89 -15.51
N ASN A 61 9.25 -3.96 -15.17
CA ASN A 61 9.38 -3.02 -14.04
C ASN A 61 8.60 -3.48 -12.79
N ILE A 62 8.37 -4.78 -12.63
CA ILE A 62 7.66 -5.32 -11.46
C ILE A 62 8.64 -5.93 -10.47
N HIS A 63 8.61 -5.43 -9.23
CA HIS A 63 9.30 -6.07 -8.11
C HIS A 63 8.41 -7.18 -7.53
N LEU A 64 8.67 -8.43 -7.96
CA LEU A 64 7.77 -9.56 -7.71
C LEU A 64 7.48 -9.81 -6.22
N PHE A 65 8.49 -9.73 -5.35
CA PHE A 65 8.30 -9.83 -3.90
C PHE A 65 7.33 -8.75 -3.37
N GLY A 66 7.47 -7.51 -3.85
CA GLY A 66 6.58 -6.41 -3.43
C GLY A 66 5.15 -6.64 -3.93
N TYR A 67 5.01 -7.07 -5.18
CA TYR A 67 3.72 -7.41 -5.79
C TYR A 67 2.99 -8.51 -5.01
N GLU A 68 3.65 -9.63 -4.71
CA GLU A 68 3.05 -10.73 -3.96
C GLU A 68 2.58 -10.30 -2.56
N ASN A 69 3.37 -9.50 -1.85
CA ASN A 69 2.98 -8.96 -0.55
C ASN A 69 1.73 -8.06 -0.64
N LEU A 70 1.61 -7.24 -1.68
CA LEU A 70 0.43 -6.39 -1.87
C LEU A 70 -0.81 -7.23 -2.20
N VAL A 71 -0.68 -8.26 -3.04
CA VAL A 71 -1.77 -9.19 -3.35
C VAL A 71 -2.24 -9.91 -2.07
N GLN A 72 -1.31 -10.41 -1.27
CA GLN A 72 -1.63 -11.06 0.00
C GLN A 72 -2.29 -10.11 1.00
N ALA A 73 -1.78 -8.88 1.14
CA ALA A 73 -2.36 -7.88 2.03
C ALA A 73 -3.79 -7.48 1.59
N ALA A 74 -4.03 -7.34 0.28
CA ALA A 74 -5.36 -7.07 -0.25
C ALA A 74 -6.33 -8.24 -0.01
N ALA A 75 -5.89 -9.47 -0.28
CA ALA A 75 -6.67 -10.67 -0.03
C ALA A 75 -7.01 -10.83 1.46
N TYR A 76 -6.03 -10.62 2.34
CA TYR A 76 -6.24 -10.63 3.78
C TYR A 76 -7.26 -9.57 4.22
N GLY A 77 -7.15 -8.35 3.69
CA GLY A 77 -8.11 -7.28 4.00
C GLY A 77 -9.54 -7.63 3.60
N LEU A 78 -9.73 -8.24 2.43
CA LEU A 78 -11.04 -8.73 1.97
C LEU A 78 -11.58 -9.83 2.87
N GLU A 79 -10.77 -10.86 3.15
CA GLU A 79 -11.17 -11.99 3.99
C GLU A 79 -11.52 -11.53 5.41
N PHE A 80 -10.63 -10.77 6.04
CA PHE A 80 -10.80 -10.27 7.40
C PHE A 80 -12.10 -9.47 7.55
N LEU A 81 -12.36 -8.54 6.62
CA LEU A 81 -13.59 -7.74 6.65
C LEU A 81 -14.82 -8.57 6.28
N GLY A 82 -14.71 -9.48 5.32
CA GLY A 82 -15.79 -10.35 4.86
C GLY A 82 -16.29 -11.35 5.90
N GLN A 83 -15.48 -11.68 6.90
CA GLN A 83 -15.82 -12.59 7.99
C GLN A 83 -16.64 -11.95 9.13
N HIS A 84 -16.89 -10.64 9.11
CA HIS A 84 -17.67 -9.97 10.15
C HIS A 84 -19.18 -10.20 9.95
N GLU A 85 -19.85 -10.79 10.95
CA GLU A 85 -21.31 -10.99 10.93
C GLU A 85 -22.10 -9.68 10.73
N ASN A 86 -21.61 -8.59 11.32
CA ASN A 86 -22.14 -7.25 11.11
C ASN A 86 -21.02 -6.24 10.87
N LEU A 87 -20.58 -6.18 9.61
CA LEU A 87 -19.53 -5.27 9.16
C LEU A 87 -19.88 -3.79 9.40
N LEU A 88 -21.16 -3.40 9.31
CA LEU A 88 -21.57 -2.00 9.47
C LEU A 88 -21.44 -1.54 10.92
N SER A 89 -21.87 -2.32 11.90
CA SER A 89 -21.68 -1.95 13.31
C SER A 89 -20.21 -1.97 13.71
N TRP A 90 -19.40 -2.85 13.09
CA TRP A 90 -17.96 -2.89 13.34
C TRP A 90 -17.24 -1.66 12.76
N LEU A 91 -17.56 -1.27 11.51
CA LEU A 91 -16.99 -0.09 10.88
C LEU A 91 -17.48 1.22 11.50
N TYR A 92 -18.73 1.25 11.99
CA TYR A 92 -19.40 2.45 12.48
C TYR A 92 -20.09 2.17 13.83
N PRO A 93 -19.33 1.92 14.92
CA PRO A 93 -19.89 1.54 16.21
C PRO A 93 -20.79 2.62 16.84
N ASN A 94 -20.61 3.88 16.42
CA ASN A 94 -21.40 5.03 16.88
C ASN A 94 -22.38 5.55 15.80
N GLY A 95 -22.69 4.73 14.79
CA GLY A 95 -23.50 5.13 13.64
C GLY A 95 -22.69 5.76 12.51
N ARG A 96 -23.29 5.79 11.31
CA ARG A 96 -22.72 6.41 10.11
C ARG A 96 -23.14 7.88 10.07
N LEU A 97 -22.19 8.77 9.79
CA LEU A 97 -22.43 10.21 9.60
C LEU A 97 -23.45 10.48 8.49
#